data_AF-R9C6N0-F1
#
_entry.id   AF-R9C6N0-F1
#
_cell.length_a   1.000
_cell.length_b   1.000
_cell.length_c   1.000
_cell.angle_alpha   90.00
_cell.angle_beta   90.00
_cell.angle_gamma   90.00
#
_symmetry.space_group_name_H-M   'P 1'
#
loop_
_entity.id
_entity.type
_entity.pdbx_description
1 polymer ?
#
loop_
_entity_poly.entity_id
_entity_poly.type
_entity_poly.pdbx_seq_one_letter_code
_entity_poly.pdbx_strand_id
1 'polypeptide(L)'
;MRSFDEKIPLKYGLVGQETCGPGGFAYGMRSLGAMVEMVNQVRKHSKDTWILNYTNPAAIVALGLDKVFPDDKRILNLCDQPYSLMRSYSKILGVEQKNLRATYFGLNHFGWFTELKDTEGKDYFDELRTYLRDYDFKPYNAEQRSKSWLDTYLRVNKYMNFFDEYIPTTYLQYYFFAEEIVAESDPNYTRADEAKDSREKEVWDICSKATNTDSIEDIEIITNSVFGDLMVELAESIAYDLHNEFILMSRNNDIITNFSKDAIVEVSGTVGKDGANPYKYGEIKPFYKGLMEAQHAYELLTVEAFLEKNYTKALQALTLNRTIVNPEKAKAVLDDLMEKNKDYWYLT
;
A
#
# COMPACT_ATOMS: atom_id res chain seq x y z
N MET A 1 11.12 -12.06 9.62
CA MET A 1 9.75 -12.55 9.36
C MET A 1 9.35 -12.38 7.90
N ARG A 2 9.42 -11.18 7.32
CA ARG A 2 9.12 -10.90 5.90
C ARG A 2 9.66 -11.90 4.87
N SER A 3 10.92 -12.34 5.03
CA SER A 3 11.52 -13.35 4.13
C SER A 3 10.68 -14.64 4.02
N PHE A 4 9.99 -15.06 5.09
CA PHE A 4 9.10 -16.23 5.03
C PHE A 4 7.80 -15.94 4.30
N ASP A 5 7.26 -14.73 4.42
CA ASP A 5 6.05 -14.30 3.69
C ASP A 5 6.29 -14.27 2.18
N GLU A 6 7.53 -14.05 1.75
CA GLU A 6 7.92 -14.07 0.34
C GLU A 6 8.27 -15.51 -0.10
N LYS A 7 9.07 -16.26 0.68
CA LYS A 7 9.58 -17.58 0.27
C LYS A 7 8.55 -18.70 0.37
N ILE A 8 7.66 -18.70 1.37
CA ILE A 8 6.68 -19.78 1.55
C ILE A 8 5.69 -19.85 0.37
N PRO A 9 5.05 -18.74 -0.07
CA PRO A 9 4.18 -18.75 -1.25
C PRO A 9 4.86 -19.27 -2.52
N LEU A 10 6.12 -18.89 -2.75
CA LEU A 10 6.87 -19.28 -3.96
C LEU A 10 7.04 -20.81 -4.07
N LYS A 11 7.10 -21.54 -2.95
CA LYS A 11 7.13 -23.02 -2.96
C LYS A 11 5.90 -23.65 -3.64
N TYR A 12 4.78 -22.95 -3.64
CA TYR A 12 3.51 -23.39 -4.22
C TYR A 12 3.21 -22.74 -5.59
N GLY A 13 4.19 -22.04 -6.16
CA GLY A 13 4.01 -21.24 -7.37
C GLY A 13 2.98 -20.13 -7.19
N LEU A 14 2.99 -19.48 -6.03
CA LEU A 14 2.15 -18.32 -5.70
C LEU A 14 3.04 -17.09 -5.49
N VAL A 15 2.47 -15.91 -5.72
CA VAL A 15 3.16 -14.63 -5.50
C VAL A 15 3.61 -14.52 -4.05
N GLY A 16 4.91 -14.35 -3.84
CA GLY A 16 5.52 -14.04 -2.54
C GLY A 16 5.86 -12.56 -2.45
N GLN A 17 5.06 -11.79 -1.70
CA GLN A 17 5.19 -10.33 -1.66
C GLN A 17 4.76 -9.80 -0.29
N GLU A 18 5.31 -8.64 0.12
CA GLU A 18 5.12 -8.04 1.43
C GLU A 18 3.66 -7.73 1.80
N THR A 19 2.87 -7.17 0.89
CA THR A 19 1.52 -6.63 1.12
C THR A 19 0.43 -7.25 0.24
N CYS A 20 0.82 -8.02 -0.79
CA CYS A 20 -0.09 -8.68 -1.71
C CYS A 20 -0.03 -10.22 -1.56
N GLY A 21 -1.12 -10.88 -1.90
CA GLY A 21 -1.21 -12.35 -1.89
C GLY A 21 -1.03 -12.96 -0.49
N PRO A 22 -0.62 -14.24 -0.39
CA PRO A 22 -0.50 -14.92 0.90
C PRO A 22 0.58 -14.33 1.82
N GLY A 23 1.62 -13.71 1.26
CA GLY A 23 2.62 -13.00 2.06
C GLY A 23 2.03 -11.78 2.77
N GLY A 24 1.28 -10.96 2.01
CA GLY A 24 0.49 -9.86 2.55
C GLY A 24 -0.53 -10.31 3.60
N PHE A 25 -1.21 -11.43 3.37
CA PHE A 25 -2.11 -12.03 4.35
C PHE A 25 -1.40 -12.28 5.69
N ALA A 26 -0.30 -13.04 5.67
CA ALA A 26 0.43 -13.39 6.89
C ALA A 26 1.02 -12.16 7.59
N TYR A 27 1.49 -11.17 6.83
CA TYR A 27 1.95 -9.91 7.40
C TYR A 27 0.80 -9.14 8.05
N GLY A 28 -0.36 -9.03 7.40
CA GLY A 28 -1.54 -8.38 7.95
C GLY A 28 -2.01 -9.00 9.27
N MET A 29 -2.04 -10.34 9.35
CA MET A 29 -2.38 -11.06 10.58
C MET A 29 -1.44 -10.71 11.75
N ARG A 30 -0.14 -10.50 11.48
CA ARG A 30 0.82 -10.04 12.51
C ARG A 30 0.63 -8.55 12.85
N SER A 31 0.52 -7.70 11.83
CA SER A 31 0.46 -6.25 11.99
C SER A 31 -0.79 -5.81 12.74
N LEU A 32 -1.95 -6.39 12.46
CA LEU A 32 -3.21 -5.98 13.07
C LEU A 32 -3.18 -6.12 14.59
N GLY A 33 -2.65 -7.24 15.12
CA GLY A 33 -2.51 -7.42 16.56
C GLY A 33 -1.61 -6.37 17.23
N ALA A 34 -0.42 -6.15 16.66
CA ALA A 34 0.52 -5.15 17.17
C ALA A 34 -0.04 -3.72 17.09
N MET A 35 -0.77 -3.40 16.01
CA MET A 35 -1.39 -2.08 15.83
C MET A 35 -2.55 -1.84 16.79
N VAL A 36 -3.39 -2.85 17.06
CA VAL A 36 -4.42 -2.77 18.09
C VAL A 36 -3.80 -2.51 19.47
N GLU A 37 -2.69 -3.18 19.79
CA GLU A 37 -1.96 -2.92 21.03
C GLU A 37 -1.42 -1.48 21.07
N MET A 38 -0.74 -1.04 20.02
CA MET A 38 -0.17 0.31 19.94
C MET A 38 -1.24 1.40 20.11
N VAL A 39 -2.38 1.29 19.40
CA VAL A 39 -3.50 2.23 19.53
C VAL A 39 -4.01 2.28 20.97
N ASN A 40 -4.20 1.12 21.61
CA ASN A 40 -4.60 1.06 23.02
C ASN A 40 -3.56 1.72 23.95
N GLN A 41 -2.26 1.54 23.72
CA GLN A 41 -1.22 2.20 24.51
C GLN A 41 -1.27 3.72 24.35
N VAL A 42 -1.38 4.23 23.11
CA VAL A 42 -1.52 5.67 22.87
C VAL A 42 -2.76 6.21 23.59
N ARG A 43 -3.91 5.53 23.48
CA ARG A 43 -5.18 5.97 24.06
C ARG A 43 -5.25 5.89 25.59
N LYS A 44 -4.40 5.08 26.24
CA LYS A 44 -4.20 5.13 27.70
C LYS A 44 -3.58 6.46 28.17
N HIS A 45 -2.77 7.09 27.32
CA HIS A 45 -2.05 8.31 27.67
C HIS A 45 -2.69 9.58 27.10
N SER A 46 -3.30 9.50 25.91
CA SER A 46 -3.92 10.64 25.24
C SER A 46 -5.03 10.20 24.30
N LYS A 47 -6.24 10.71 24.56
CA LYS A 47 -7.41 10.54 23.67
C LYS A 47 -7.32 11.39 22.41
N ASP A 48 -6.53 12.46 22.45
CA ASP A 48 -6.48 13.48 21.42
C ASP A 48 -5.26 13.33 20.49
N THR A 49 -4.31 12.44 20.77
CA THR A 49 -3.13 12.28 19.92
C THR A 49 -3.50 11.71 18.56
N TRP A 50 -3.08 12.37 17.48
CA TRP A 50 -3.16 11.82 16.13
C TRP A 50 -2.22 10.62 15.97
N ILE A 51 -2.75 9.53 15.41
CA ILE A 51 -2.00 8.35 15.00
C ILE A 51 -1.92 8.37 13.48
N LEU A 52 -0.76 8.74 12.95
CA LEU A 52 -0.47 8.68 11.52
C LEU A 52 0.13 7.31 11.23
N ASN A 53 -0.69 6.41 10.71
CA ASN A 53 -0.34 5.01 10.50
C ASN A 53 0.17 4.78 9.07
N TYR A 54 1.43 4.34 8.99
CA TYR A 54 2.07 3.87 7.77
C TYR A 54 2.37 2.36 7.78
N THR A 55 1.89 1.66 8.79
CA THR A 55 2.16 0.23 8.96
C THR A 55 1.39 -0.58 7.93
N ASN A 56 2.13 -1.41 7.20
CA ASN A 56 1.59 -2.28 6.18
C ASN A 56 1.14 -3.66 6.73
N PRO A 57 0.34 -4.42 5.96
CA PRO A 57 -0.40 -4.01 4.76
C PRO A 57 -1.54 -3.07 5.15
N ALA A 58 -1.52 -1.83 4.64
CA ALA A 58 -2.38 -0.78 5.15
C ALA A 58 -3.87 -1.07 4.90
N ALA A 59 -4.24 -1.75 3.82
CA ALA A 59 -5.62 -2.18 3.57
C ALA A 59 -6.20 -3.03 4.71
N ILE A 60 -5.49 -4.10 5.12
CA ILE A 60 -5.92 -5.02 6.19
C ILE A 60 -5.86 -4.32 7.55
N VAL A 61 -4.78 -3.59 7.82
CA VAL A 61 -4.60 -2.90 9.11
C VAL A 61 -5.66 -1.81 9.29
N ALA A 62 -5.90 -0.98 8.27
CA ALA A 62 -6.91 0.09 8.33
C ALA A 62 -8.31 -0.47 8.56
N LEU A 63 -8.69 -1.52 7.81
CA LEU A 63 -9.99 -2.16 7.97
C LEU A 63 -10.15 -2.81 9.35
N GLY A 64 -9.11 -3.46 9.86
CA GLY A 64 -9.11 -4.04 11.20
C GLY A 64 -9.19 -2.99 12.31
N LEU A 65 -8.42 -1.90 12.20
CA LEU A 65 -8.49 -0.80 13.15
C LEU A 65 -9.85 -0.09 13.11
N ASP A 66 -10.45 0.09 11.94
CA ASP A 66 -11.80 0.67 11.80
C ASP A 66 -12.87 -0.21 12.48
N LYS A 67 -12.73 -1.54 12.42
CA LYS A 67 -13.64 -2.46 13.13
C LYS A 67 -13.44 -2.45 14.65
N VAL A 68 -12.20 -2.35 15.11
CA VAL A 68 -11.87 -2.40 16.55
C VAL A 68 -12.10 -1.05 17.23
N PHE A 69 -11.87 0.06 16.52
CA PHE A 69 -11.97 1.43 17.01
C PHE A 69 -12.85 2.31 16.08
N PRO A 70 -14.12 1.96 15.84
CA PRO A 70 -14.97 2.64 14.84
C PRO A 70 -15.21 4.13 15.13
N ASP A 71 -15.13 4.53 16.40
CA ASP A 71 -15.37 5.90 16.86
C ASP A 71 -14.08 6.75 16.93
N ASP A 72 -12.91 6.14 16.74
CA ASP A 72 -11.63 6.85 16.80
C ASP A 72 -11.30 7.53 15.48
N LYS A 73 -11.63 8.82 15.37
CA LYS A 73 -11.40 9.62 14.16
C LYS A 73 -9.98 10.16 14.04
N ARG A 74 -9.10 9.86 15.00
CA ARG A 74 -7.70 10.32 15.03
C ARG A 74 -6.71 9.23 14.67
N ILE A 75 -7.16 8.21 13.95
CA ILE A 75 -6.31 7.20 13.30
C ILE A 75 -6.41 7.44 11.80
N LEU A 76 -5.30 7.84 11.18
CA LEU A 76 -5.23 8.11 9.75
C LEU A 76 -4.23 7.14 9.11
N ASN A 77 -4.73 6.28 8.23
CA ASN A 77 -3.94 5.29 7.51
C ASN A 77 -3.48 5.86 6.16
N LEU A 78 -2.23 5.59 5.78
CA LEU A 78 -1.56 6.27 4.68
C LEU A 78 -0.73 5.31 3.83
N CYS A 79 -0.50 5.71 2.58
CA CYS A 79 0.38 5.04 1.63
C CYS A 79 1.15 6.06 0.80
N ASP A 80 2.45 5.81 0.61
CA ASP A 80 3.36 6.66 -0.15
C ASP A 80 3.39 6.31 -1.63
N GLN A 81 2.76 5.20 -2.05
CA GLN A 81 2.83 4.76 -3.43
C GLN A 81 2.14 5.78 -4.35
N PRO A 82 0.90 6.26 -4.08
CA PRO A 82 0.31 7.28 -4.93
C PRO A 82 1.13 8.59 -4.94
N TYR A 83 1.69 8.97 -3.79
CA TYR A 83 2.57 10.15 -3.69
C TYR A 83 3.87 9.96 -4.52
N SER A 84 4.49 8.78 -4.48
CA SER A 84 5.66 8.42 -5.29
C SER A 84 5.35 8.42 -6.80
N LEU A 85 4.15 8.00 -7.17
CA LEU A 85 3.67 8.05 -8.56
C LEU A 85 3.47 9.50 -9.00
N MET A 86 2.85 10.34 -8.18
CA MET A 86 2.73 11.78 -8.44
C MET A 86 4.09 12.46 -8.64
N ARG A 87 5.13 12.09 -7.88
CA ARG A 87 6.53 12.55 -8.12
C ARG A 87 7.05 12.13 -9.49
N SER A 88 6.75 10.90 -9.89
CA SER A 88 7.20 10.36 -11.19
C SER A 88 6.45 11.03 -12.35
N TYR A 89 5.14 11.27 -12.20
CA TYR A 89 4.33 12.00 -13.17
C TYR A 89 4.77 13.46 -13.31
N SER A 90 5.04 14.12 -12.18
CA SER A 90 5.63 15.47 -12.13
C SER A 90 6.92 15.56 -12.96
N LYS A 91 7.82 14.58 -12.83
CA LYS A 91 9.06 14.50 -13.61
C LYS A 91 8.82 14.29 -15.11
N ILE A 92 7.85 13.44 -15.48
CA ILE A 92 7.50 13.16 -16.88
C ILE A 92 6.94 14.41 -17.56
N LEU A 93 6.03 15.11 -16.88
CA LEU A 93 5.30 16.26 -17.41
C LEU A 93 6.08 17.58 -17.31
N GLY A 94 7.17 17.62 -16.53
CA GLY A 94 7.92 18.84 -16.27
C GLY A 94 7.13 19.87 -15.43
N VAL A 95 6.23 19.39 -14.57
CA VAL A 95 5.38 20.23 -13.68
C VAL A 95 5.74 19.93 -12.24
N GLU A 96 5.88 20.94 -11.38
CA GLU A 96 6.14 20.71 -9.96
C GLU A 96 5.01 19.91 -9.28
N GLN A 97 5.36 18.88 -8.50
CA GLN A 97 4.37 17.98 -7.86
C GLN A 97 3.31 18.74 -7.06
N LYS A 98 3.70 19.76 -6.30
CA LYS A 98 2.78 20.57 -5.48
C LYS A 98 1.70 21.29 -6.29
N ASN A 99 1.91 21.45 -7.60
CA ASN A 99 0.95 22.07 -8.51
C ASN A 99 0.02 21.04 -9.14
N LEU A 100 0.26 19.73 -8.98
CA LEU A 100 -0.58 18.68 -9.56
C LEU A 100 -1.65 18.21 -8.58
N ARG A 101 -2.83 17.89 -9.12
CA ARG A 101 -3.99 17.33 -8.42
C ARG A 101 -4.50 16.13 -9.21
N ALA A 102 -4.58 15.00 -8.52
CA ALA A 102 -5.08 13.76 -9.10
C ALA A 102 -6.50 13.49 -8.62
N THR A 103 -7.34 12.98 -9.51
CA THR A 103 -8.55 12.24 -9.14
C THR A 103 -8.19 10.76 -9.13
N TYR A 104 -8.43 10.09 -8.00
CA TYR A 104 -8.03 8.70 -7.76
C TYR A 104 -9.13 7.93 -7.04
N PHE A 105 -9.27 6.65 -7.36
CA PHE A 105 -10.07 5.71 -6.58
C PHE A 105 -9.41 4.33 -6.52
N GLY A 106 -9.70 3.59 -5.46
CA GLY A 106 -9.28 2.22 -5.31
C GLY A 106 -9.36 1.73 -3.87
N LEU A 107 -8.62 0.66 -3.60
CA LEU A 107 -8.17 0.27 -2.27
C LEU A 107 -6.66 0.56 -2.19
N ASN A 108 -6.11 0.49 -0.99
CA ASN A 108 -4.66 0.63 -0.83
C ASN A 108 -3.91 -0.42 -1.66
N HIS A 109 -2.89 0.01 -2.43
CA HIS A 109 -2.15 -0.82 -3.39
C HIS A 109 -3.03 -1.47 -4.48
N PHE A 110 -4.23 -0.92 -4.73
CA PHE A 110 -5.19 -1.46 -5.68
C PHE A 110 -6.12 -0.35 -6.21
N GLY A 111 -5.54 0.63 -6.91
CA GLY A 111 -6.32 1.75 -7.45
C GLY A 111 -5.84 2.29 -8.78
N TRP A 112 -6.53 3.33 -9.23
CA TRP A 112 -6.35 3.97 -10.52
C TRP A 112 -6.50 5.50 -10.43
N PHE A 113 -5.65 6.20 -11.18
CA PHE A 113 -5.78 7.63 -11.45
C PHE A 113 -6.68 7.84 -12.67
N THR A 114 -7.63 8.75 -12.56
CA THR A 114 -8.65 9.01 -13.60
C THR A 114 -8.62 10.42 -14.17
N GLU A 115 -8.03 11.36 -13.44
CA GLU A 115 -7.73 12.70 -13.92
C GLU A 115 -6.42 13.17 -13.28
N LEU A 116 -5.74 14.09 -13.97
CA LEU A 116 -4.55 14.76 -13.47
C LEU A 116 -4.56 16.20 -13.99
N LYS A 117 -4.83 17.16 -13.11
CA LYS A 117 -4.88 18.59 -13.44
C LYS A 117 -3.83 19.35 -12.64
N ASP A 118 -3.40 20.51 -13.13
CA ASP A 118 -2.66 21.44 -12.28
C ASP A 118 -3.60 22.34 -11.47
N THR A 119 -3.02 23.15 -10.57
CA THR A 119 -3.75 24.14 -9.75
C THR A 119 -4.38 25.28 -10.56
N GLU A 120 -4.01 25.45 -11.83
CA GLU A 120 -4.62 26.40 -12.77
C GLU A 120 -5.75 25.76 -13.59
N GLY A 121 -5.97 24.45 -13.43
CA GLY A 121 -7.02 23.68 -14.09
C GLY A 121 -6.63 23.08 -15.44
N LYS A 122 -5.35 23.15 -15.84
CA LYS A 122 -4.88 22.49 -17.07
C LYS A 122 -4.84 20.99 -16.86
N ASP A 123 -5.43 20.24 -17.78
CA ASP A 123 -5.46 18.77 -17.77
C ASP A 123 -4.19 18.19 -18.42
N TYR A 124 -3.59 17.22 -17.74
CA TYR A 124 -2.38 16.49 -18.14
C TYR A 124 -2.63 14.98 -18.27
N PHE A 125 -3.85 14.51 -18.01
CA PHE A 125 -4.15 13.09 -17.93
C PHE A 125 -3.87 12.36 -19.25
N ASP A 126 -4.35 12.92 -20.37
CA ASP A 126 -4.16 12.33 -21.70
C ASP A 126 -2.70 12.32 -22.15
N GLU A 127 -1.94 13.36 -21.82
CA GLU A 127 -0.51 13.45 -22.07
C GLU A 127 0.24 12.36 -21.32
N LEU A 128 0.00 12.24 -20.01
CA LEU A 128 0.62 11.23 -19.17
C LEU A 128 0.22 9.81 -19.60
N ARG A 129 -1.08 9.58 -19.86
CA ARG A 129 -1.60 8.29 -20.31
C ARG A 129 -0.92 7.84 -21.60
N THR A 130 -0.80 8.76 -22.58
CA THR A 130 -0.12 8.48 -23.85
C THR A 130 1.35 8.15 -23.62
N TYR A 131 2.02 8.93 -22.77
CA TYR A 131 3.41 8.66 -22.42
C TYR A 131 3.60 7.26 -21.82
N LEU A 132 2.76 6.87 -20.86
CA LEU A 132 2.83 5.58 -20.18
C LEU A 132 2.44 4.39 -21.08
N ARG A 133 1.81 4.62 -22.23
CA ARG A 133 1.60 3.58 -23.24
C ARG A 133 2.80 3.44 -24.16
N ASP A 134 3.38 4.57 -24.56
CA ASP A 134 4.31 4.63 -25.69
C ASP A 134 5.80 4.68 -25.27
N TYR A 135 6.10 4.97 -24.00
CA TYR A 135 7.46 5.11 -23.46
C TYR A 135 7.64 4.42 -22.11
N ASP A 136 8.87 3.94 -21.84
CA ASP A 136 9.25 3.30 -20.58
C ASP A 136 8.93 4.18 -19.35
N PHE A 137 8.10 3.67 -18.45
CA PHE A 137 7.83 4.31 -17.18
C PHE A 137 8.99 4.06 -16.22
N LYS A 138 9.59 5.15 -15.72
CA LYS A 138 10.69 5.10 -14.76
C LYS A 138 10.31 5.87 -13.49
N PRO A 139 10.68 5.36 -12.30
CA PRO A 139 10.47 6.11 -11.06
C PRO A 139 11.29 7.41 -11.07
N TYR A 140 10.80 8.43 -10.34
CA TYR A 140 11.47 9.74 -10.27
C TYR A 140 12.96 9.64 -9.84
N ASN A 141 13.30 8.64 -9.02
CA ASN A 141 14.66 8.35 -8.54
C ASN A 141 15.25 7.04 -9.11
N ALA A 142 14.98 6.73 -10.38
CA ALA A 142 15.43 5.50 -11.05
C ALA A 142 16.91 5.12 -10.85
N GLU A 143 17.81 6.09 -10.81
CA GLU A 143 19.26 5.87 -10.63
C GLU A 143 19.62 5.23 -9.28
N GLN A 144 18.74 5.37 -8.28
CA GLN A 144 18.93 4.85 -6.92
C GLN A 144 18.11 3.57 -6.67
N ARG A 145 17.35 3.09 -7.66
CA ARG A 145 16.43 1.97 -7.50
C ARG A 145 17.06 0.68 -7.99
N SER A 146 16.78 -0.39 -7.26
CA SER A 146 17.11 -1.73 -7.70
C SER A 146 16.35 -2.12 -8.97
N LYS A 147 16.88 -3.12 -9.69
CA LYS A 147 16.23 -3.69 -10.88
C LYS A 147 14.77 -4.10 -10.61
N SER A 148 14.51 -4.71 -9.45
CA SER A 148 13.16 -5.13 -9.03
C SER A 148 12.14 -3.97 -9.02
N TRP A 149 12.57 -2.76 -8.66
CA TRP A 149 11.72 -1.56 -8.71
C TRP A 149 11.59 -0.99 -10.12
N LEU A 150 12.64 -1.05 -10.95
CA LEU A 150 12.55 -0.61 -12.34
C LEU A 150 11.56 -1.49 -13.13
N ASP A 151 11.65 -2.81 -12.98
CA ASP A 151 10.76 -3.77 -13.63
C ASP A 151 9.30 -3.58 -13.18
N THR A 152 9.09 -3.21 -11.90
CA THR A 152 7.76 -2.87 -11.35
C THR A 152 7.12 -1.68 -12.06
N TYR A 153 7.89 -0.63 -12.37
CA TYR A 153 7.36 0.53 -13.10
C TYR A 153 7.10 0.20 -14.57
N LEU A 154 7.99 -0.55 -15.23
CA LEU A 154 7.80 -1.00 -16.61
C LEU A 154 6.54 -1.86 -16.80
N ARG A 155 6.12 -2.60 -15.77
CA ARG A 155 4.87 -3.37 -15.81
C ARG A 155 3.60 -2.52 -15.86
N VAL A 156 3.67 -1.24 -15.47
CA VAL A 156 2.58 -0.30 -15.75
C VAL A 156 2.42 -0.13 -17.26
N ASN A 157 3.51 0.06 -18.01
CA ASN A 157 3.43 0.14 -19.49
C ASN A 157 2.77 -1.12 -20.07
N LYS A 158 3.16 -2.30 -19.57
CA LYS A 158 2.55 -3.56 -19.97
C LYS A 158 1.05 -3.60 -19.69
N TYR A 159 0.61 -3.17 -18.50
CA TYR A 159 -0.82 -3.06 -18.18
C TYR A 159 -1.55 -2.11 -19.14
N MET A 160 -0.96 -0.95 -19.41
CA MET A 160 -1.55 0.08 -20.29
C MET A 160 -1.74 -0.41 -21.72
N ASN A 161 -1.00 -1.43 -22.18
CA ASN A 161 -1.24 -2.05 -23.50
C ASN A 161 -2.52 -2.91 -23.58
N PHE A 162 -3.09 -3.29 -22.43
CA PHE A 162 -4.36 -4.02 -22.36
C PHE A 162 -5.53 -3.14 -21.96
N PHE A 163 -5.31 -2.26 -20.97
CA PHE A 163 -6.34 -1.41 -20.39
C PHE A 163 -5.77 0.00 -20.16
N ASP A 164 -5.99 0.92 -21.09
CA ASP A 164 -5.48 2.29 -21.02
C ASP A 164 -6.50 3.31 -20.52
N GLU A 165 -7.72 2.90 -20.15
CA GLU A 165 -8.75 3.84 -19.71
C GLU A 165 -8.30 4.69 -18.52
N TYR A 166 -7.71 4.06 -17.49
CA TYR A 166 -7.18 4.71 -16.30
C TYR A 166 -5.77 4.23 -15.98
N ILE A 167 -4.96 5.09 -15.34
CA ILE A 167 -3.56 4.76 -15.01
C ILE A 167 -3.52 3.97 -13.70
N PRO A 168 -3.00 2.74 -13.67
CA PRO A 168 -3.00 1.88 -12.49
C PRO A 168 -1.91 2.26 -11.49
N THR A 169 -2.10 1.86 -10.23
CA THR A 169 -0.98 1.69 -9.29
C THR A 169 -0.04 0.58 -9.75
N THR A 170 1.24 0.64 -9.35
CA THR A 170 2.23 -0.38 -9.73
C THR A 170 1.98 -1.76 -9.08
N TYR A 171 1.17 -1.84 -8.02
CA TYR A 171 0.87 -3.10 -7.33
C TYR A 171 -0.11 -3.97 -8.13
N LEU A 172 -0.87 -3.41 -9.08
CA LEU A 172 -1.75 -4.18 -9.94
C LEU A 172 -1.00 -5.25 -10.76
N GLN A 173 0.31 -5.10 -10.94
CA GLN A 173 1.15 -6.14 -11.54
C GLN A 173 0.98 -7.52 -10.89
N TYR A 174 0.84 -7.59 -9.56
CA TYR A 174 0.76 -8.86 -8.83
C TYR A 174 -0.55 -9.60 -9.10
N TYR A 175 -1.59 -8.87 -9.52
CA TYR A 175 -2.93 -9.38 -9.75
C TYR A 175 -3.21 -9.67 -11.24
N PHE A 176 -2.45 -9.05 -12.14
CA PHE A 176 -2.56 -9.23 -13.59
C PHE A 176 -1.46 -10.11 -14.18
N PHE A 177 -0.27 -10.09 -13.59
CA PHE A 177 0.93 -10.79 -14.09
C PHE A 177 1.54 -11.71 -13.02
N ALA A 178 0.68 -12.32 -12.19
CA ALA A 178 1.08 -13.18 -11.08
C ALA A 178 2.03 -14.32 -11.51
N GLU A 179 1.68 -15.06 -12.57
CA GLU A 179 2.45 -16.20 -13.05
C GLU A 179 3.86 -15.80 -13.54
N GLU A 180 3.95 -14.68 -14.25
CA GLU A 180 5.22 -14.12 -14.71
C GLU A 180 6.11 -13.71 -13.54
N ILE A 181 5.55 -12.97 -12.58
CA ILE A 181 6.29 -12.53 -11.39
C ILE A 181 6.79 -13.73 -10.60
N VAL A 182 5.98 -14.78 -10.45
CA VAL A 182 6.40 -16.03 -9.80
C VAL A 182 7.53 -16.70 -10.57
N ALA A 183 7.44 -16.79 -11.91
CA ALA A 183 8.46 -17.41 -12.74
C ALA A 183 9.80 -16.67 -12.70
N GLU A 184 9.78 -15.35 -12.52
CA GLU A 184 10.98 -14.51 -12.41
C GLU A 184 11.56 -14.41 -10.99
N SER A 185 10.79 -14.81 -9.97
CA SER A 185 11.21 -14.71 -8.57
C SER A 185 12.21 -15.81 -8.22
N ASP A 186 13.24 -15.45 -7.45
CA ASP A 186 14.16 -16.43 -6.85
C ASP A 186 13.65 -16.84 -5.46
N PRO A 187 13.22 -18.10 -5.25
CA PRO A 187 12.72 -18.56 -3.95
C PRO A 187 13.81 -18.61 -2.87
N ASN A 188 15.09 -18.52 -3.23
CA ASN A 188 16.21 -18.48 -2.28
C ASN A 188 16.66 -17.05 -1.96
N TYR A 189 16.40 -16.10 -2.87
CA TYR A 189 16.80 -14.69 -2.74
C TYR A 189 15.66 -13.75 -3.12
N THR A 190 14.91 -13.34 -2.10
CA THR A 190 13.70 -12.54 -2.22
C THR A 190 13.96 -11.06 -1.93
N ARG A 191 12.93 -10.20 -2.06
CA ARG A 191 13.07 -8.76 -1.82
C ARG A 191 13.46 -8.46 -0.37
N ALA A 192 13.06 -9.28 0.59
CA ALA A 192 13.49 -9.17 1.98
C ALA A 192 15.00 -9.40 2.14
N ASP A 193 15.59 -10.32 1.37
CA ASP A 193 17.04 -10.55 1.39
C ASP A 193 17.77 -9.38 0.72
N GLU A 194 17.25 -8.92 -0.42
CA GLU A 194 17.79 -7.74 -1.12
C GLU A 194 17.76 -6.48 -0.23
N ALA A 195 16.67 -6.24 0.50
CA ALA A 195 16.54 -5.10 1.41
C ALA A 195 17.53 -5.19 2.58
N LYS A 196 17.76 -6.41 3.10
CA LYS A 196 18.73 -6.67 4.16
C LYS A 196 20.16 -6.39 3.70
N ASP A 197 20.51 -6.84 2.50
CA ASP A 197 21.86 -6.72 1.93
C ASP A 197 22.18 -5.31 1.39
N SER A 198 21.15 -4.48 1.20
CA SER A 198 21.28 -3.10 0.73
C SER A 198 20.89 -2.08 1.80
N ARG A 199 19.63 -1.65 1.82
CA ARG A 199 19.12 -0.52 2.60
C ARG A 199 19.30 -0.71 4.11
N GLU A 200 19.02 -1.90 4.63
CA GLU A 200 19.14 -2.15 6.07
C GLU A 200 20.60 -2.03 6.50
N LYS A 201 21.51 -2.67 5.76
CA LYS A 201 22.95 -2.58 6.00
C LYS A 201 23.45 -1.14 5.92
N GLU A 202 23.07 -0.40 4.87
CA GLU A 202 23.45 1.01 4.68
C GLU A 202 23.05 1.88 5.88
N VAL A 203 21.81 1.73 6.37
CA VAL A 203 21.32 2.47 7.53
C VAL A 203 22.12 2.11 8.80
N TRP A 204 22.38 0.83 9.04
CA TRP A 204 23.20 0.42 10.19
C TRP A 204 24.64 0.94 10.11
N ASP A 205 25.23 0.92 8.92
CA ASP A 205 26.58 1.45 8.69
C ASP A 205 26.62 2.96 8.99
N ILE A 206 25.60 3.72 8.59
CA ILE A 206 25.46 5.15 8.92
C ILE A 206 25.29 5.34 10.44
N CYS A 207 24.37 4.61 11.08
CA CYS A 207 24.15 4.70 12.53
C CYS A 207 25.41 4.36 13.33
N SER A 208 26.22 3.40 12.86
CA SER A 208 27.47 3.01 13.53
C SER A 208 28.49 4.15 13.57
N LYS A 209 28.56 4.97 12.50
CA LYS A 209 29.42 6.16 12.44
C LYS A 209 28.99 7.23 13.43
N ALA A 210 27.69 7.28 13.76
CA ALA A 210 27.13 8.23 14.71
C ALA A 210 27.28 7.80 16.20
N THR A 211 27.66 6.55 16.48
CA THR A 211 27.54 5.96 17.83
C THR A 211 28.50 6.57 18.88
N ASN A 212 29.53 7.32 18.47
CA ASN A 212 30.51 7.95 19.37
C ASN A 212 30.84 9.40 18.99
N THR A 213 29.86 10.12 18.43
CA THR A 213 30.02 11.53 18.07
C THR A 213 28.83 12.33 18.60
N ASP A 214 29.10 13.55 19.07
CA ASP A 214 28.08 14.50 19.48
C ASP A 214 27.53 15.32 18.29
N SER A 215 28.05 15.08 17.08
CA SER A 215 27.63 15.74 15.83
C SER A 215 27.46 14.73 14.68
N ILE A 216 26.47 14.99 13.83
CA ILE A 216 26.21 14.24 12.60
C ILE A 216 26.50 15.07 11.34
N GLU A 217 27.08 16.27 11.48
CA GLU A 217 27.32 17.21 10.36
C GLU A 217 28.19 16.60 9.25
N ASP A 218 29.18 15.78 9.62
CA ASP A 218 30.09 15.10 8.68
C ASP A 218 29.57 13.73 8.21
N ILE A 219 28.37 13.33 8.64
CA ILE A 219 27.77 12.06 8.25
C ILE A 219 26.80 12.32 7.11
N GLU A 220 27.10 11.76 5.94
CA GLU A 220 26.16 11.78 4.81
C GLU A 220 24.92 10.95 5.18
N ILE A 221 23.83 11.64 5.51
CA ILE A 221 22.54 11.03 5.83
C ILE A 221 21.79 10.80 4.51
N ILE A 222 21.07 9.69 4.45
CA ILE A 222 20.18 9.41 3.33
C ILE A 222 19.05 10.45 3.31
N THR A 223 19.07 11.33 2.31
CA THR A 223 18.06 12.36 2.06
C THR A 223 17.04 11.93 0.99
N ASN A 224 15.95 12.69 0.81
CA ASN A 224 14.89 12.45 -0.19
C ASN A 224 14.00 11.21 0.02
N SER A 225 13.66 10.92 1.28
CA SER A 225 12.65 9.90 1.59
C SER A 225 11.25 10.42 1.30
N VAL A 226 10.62 9.91 0.24
CA VAL A 226 9.21 10.22 -0.10
C VAL A 226 8.29 10.09 1.10
N PHE A 227 8.51 9.05 1.89
CA PHE A 227 7.71 8.76 3.08
C PHE A 227 7.87 9.84 4.17
N GLY A 228 9.09 10.34 4.38
CA GLY A 228 9.36 11.38 5.37
C GLY A 228 8.63 12.67 5.01
N ASP A 229 8.72 13.06 3.73
CA ASP A 229 8.06 14.25 3.20
C ASP A 229 6.52 14.15 3.39
N LEU A 230 5.92 13.04 2.96
CA LEU A 230 4.47 12.80 3.11
C LEU A 230 3.99 12.91 4.56
N MET A 231 4.68 12.26 5.50
CA MET A 231 4.27 12.27 6.91
C MET A 231 4.35 13.66 7.53
N VAL A 232 5.39 14.43 7.19
CA VAL A 232 5.56 15.80 7.68
C VAL A 232 4.51 16.73 7.06
N GLU A 233 4.33 16.70 5.74
CA GLU A 233 3.32 17.51 5.04
C GLU A 233 1.90 17.25 5.58
N LEU A 234 1.58 15.98 5.87
CA LEU A 234 0.28 15.60 6.41
C LEU A 234 0.13 16.02 7.88
N ALA A 235 1.17 15.87 8.70
CA ALA A 235 1.16 16.36 10.07
C ALA A 235 1.02 17.90 10.12
N GLU A 236 1.71 18.63 9.24
CA GLU A 236 1.59 20.08 9.08
C GLU A 236 0.18 20.47 8.66
N SER A 237 -0.42 19.75 7.70
CA SER A 237 -1.79 20.02 7.25
C SER A 237 -2.82 19.87 8.36
N ILE A 238 -2.64 18.87 9.25
CA ILE A 238 -3.47 18.71 10.44
C ILE A 238 -3.19 19.84 11.45
N ALA A 239 -1.92 20.08 11.77
CA ALA A 239 -1.52 21.02 12.82
C ALA A 239 -1.93 22.46 12.53
N TYR A 240 -1.90 22.87 11.25
CA TYR A 240 -2.16 24.23 10.80
C TYR A 240 -3.46 24.38 10.00
N ASP A 241 -4.30 23.32 9.94
CA ASP A 241 -5.59 23.32 9.23
C ASP A 241 -5.47 23.77 7.76
N LEU A 242 -4.44 23.29 7.05
CA LEU A 242 -4.08 23.79 5.72
C LEU A 242 -5.00 23.29 4.61
N HIS A 243 -5.74 22.20 4.85
CA HIS A 243 -6.55 21.53 3.84
C HIS A 243 -5.75 21.13 2.59
N ASN A 244 -4.49 20.73 2.75
CA ASN A 244 -3.69 20.20 1.65
C ASN A 244 -4.34 18.94 1.07
N GLU A 245 -4.16 18.75 -0.24
CA GLU A 245 -4.75 17.64 -0.99
C GLU A 245 -3.82 16.42 -1.02
N PHE A 246 -4.39 15.25 -0.77
CA PHE A 246 -3.71 13.97 -0.72
C PHE A 246 -4.59 12.87 -1.32
N ILE A 247 -3.98 11.70 -1.57
CA ILE A 247 -4.72 10.45 -1.75
C ILE A 247 -4.75 9.76 -0.39
N LEU A 248 -5.95 9.51 0.13
CA LEU A 248 -6.23 9.20 1.52
C LEU A 248 -7.04 7.92 1.64
N MET A 249 -6.80 7.16 2.71
CA MET A 249 -7.64 6.02 3.07
C MET A 249 -8.76 6.46 4.01
N SER A 250 -10.01 6.13 3.68
CA SER A 250 -11.19 6.43 4.50
C SER A 250 -12.24 5.33 4.36
N ARG A 251 -13.13 5.22 5.35
CA ARG A 251 -14.36 4.44 5.20
C ARG A 251 -15.16 4.98 4.01
N ASN A 252 -15.64 4.08 3.15
CA ASN A 252 -16.30 4.43 1.90
C ASN A 252 -17.53 5.29 2.14
N ASN A 253 -18.50 4.85 2.95
CA ASN A 253 -19.68 5.64 3.32
C ASN A 253 -20.27 6.50 2.17
N ASP A 254 -20.55 5.86 1.02
CA ASP A 254 -21.09 6.47 -0.22
C ASP A 254 -20.16 7.46 -0.97
N ILE A 255 -18.85 7.48 -0.67
CA ILE A 255 -17.82 8.13 -1.50
C ILE A 255 -17.82 7.51 -2.90
N ILE A 256 -17.66 6.18 -2.95
CA ILE A 256 -17.92 5.34 -4.14
C ILE A 256 -19.31 4.74 -3.96
N THR A 257 -20.29 5.28 -4.68
CA THR A 257 -21.72 5.10 -4.40
C THR A 257 -22.24 3.70 -4.71
N ASN A 258 -21.56 2.95 -5.58
CA ASN A 258 -21.91 1.58 -5.95
C ASN A 258 -20.96 0.54 -5.35
N PHE A 259 -20.28 0.84 -4.23
CA PHE A 259 -19.35 -0.07 -3.54
C PHE A 259 -19.70 -0.22 -2.05
N SER A 260 -19.16 -1.25 -1.39
CA SER A 260 -19.43 -1.55 0.03
C SER A 260 -19.20 -0.32 0.92
N LYS A 261 -20.18 0.02 1.78
CA LYS A 261 -20.11 1.21 2.66
C LYS A 261 -19.04 1.08 3.74
N ASP A 262 -18.78 -0.15 4.18
CA ASP A 262 -17.84 -0.47 5.25
C ASP A 262 -16.42 -0.76 4.75
N ALA A 263 -16.20 -0.70 3.43
CA ALA A 263 -14.85 -0.81 2.89
C ALA A 263 -14.00 0.40 3.25
N ILE A 264 -12.70 0.18 3.47
CA ILE A 264 -11.72 1.26 3.49
C ILE A 264 -11.24 1.47 2.05
N VAL A 265 -11.64 2.59 1.46
CA VAL A 265 -11.26 3.00 0.10
C VAL A 265 -10.12 4.00 0.15
N GLU A 266 -9.34 4.05 -0.92
CA GLU A 266 -8.28 5.03 -1.12
C GLU A 266 -8.71 5.99 -2.24
N VAL A 267 -8.88 7.27 -1.91
CA VAL A 267 -9.45 8.31 -2.79
C VAL A 267 -8.78 9.66 -2.58
N SER A 268 -8.89 10.56 -3.54
CA SER A 268 -8.44 11.95 -3.37
C SER A 268 -9.28 12.70 -2.31
N GLY A 269 -8.64 13.60 -1.56
CA GLY A 269 -9.32 14.45 -0.59
C GLY A 269 -8.38 15.45 0.06
N THR A 270 -8.88 16.23 1.02
CA THR A 270 -8.06 17.16 1.82
C THR A 270 -7.83 16.64 3.23
N VAL A 271 -6.78 17.12 3.90
CA VAL A 271 -6.57 16.88 5.33
C VAL A 271 -6.52 18.20 6.08
N GLY A 272 -7.40 18.39 7.06
CA GLY A 272 -7.39 19.54 7.98
C GLY A 272 -7.23 19.11 9.43
N LYS A 273 -7.48 20.02 10.37
CA LYS A 273 -7.36 19.74 11.82
C LYS A 273 -8.25 18.59 12.31
N ASP A 274 -9.36 18.37 11.62
CA ASP A 274 -10.35 17.34 11.93
C ASP A 274 -10.08 16.00 11.21
N GLY A 275 -9.00 15.93 10.42
CA GLY A 275 -8.57 14.74 9.69
C GLY A 275 -8.87 14.77 8.20
N ALA A 276 -9.05 13.57 7.64
CA ALA A 276 -9.31 13.36 6.22
C ALA A 276 -10.73 13.77 5.82
N ASN A 277 -10.84 14.55 4.74
CA ASN A 277 -12.07 14.95 4.08
C ASN A 277 -12.03 14.42 2.64
N PRO A 278 -12.44 13.15 2.42
CA PRO A 278 -12.39 12.53 1.09
C PRO A 278 -13.41 13.19 0.15
N TYR A 279 -13.02 13.33 -1.12
CA TYR A 279 -13.93 13.79 -2.16
C TYR A 279 -14.84 12.65 -2.61
N LYS A 280 -16.12 12.97 -2.86
CA LYS A 280 -17.06 12.00 -3.45
C LYS A 280 -16.58 11.66 -4.86
N TYR A 281 -16.45 10.35 -5.14
CA TYR A 281 -16.04 9.86 -6.46
C TYR A 281 -17.25 9.53 -7.34
N GLY A 282 -18.27 8.89 -6.78
CA GLY A 282 -19.45 8.43 -7.53
C GLY A 282 -19.38 6.95 -7.91
N GLU A 283 -19.95 6.58 -9.06
CA GLU A 283 -19.99 5.18 -9.50
C GLU A 283 -18.70 4.76 -10.23
N ILE A 284 -18.19 3.58 -9.91
CA ILE A 284 -17.09 2.94 -10.64
C ILE A 284 -17.62 1.92 -11.64
N LYS A 285 -16.94 1.77 -12.79
CA LYS A 285 -17.36 0.85 -13.85
C LYS A 285 -17.23 -0.62 -13.44
N PRO A 286 -17.96 -1.56 -14.10
CA PRO A 286 -18.02 -2.96 -13.69
C PRO A 286 -16.67 -3.68 -13.56
N PHE A 287 -15.71 -3.38 -14.45
CA PHE A 287 -14.37 -3.97 -14.40
C PHE A 287 -13.65 -3.66 -13.09
N TYR A 288 -13.55 -2.37 -12.73
CA TYR A 288 -12.91 -1.93 -11.50
C TYR A 288 -13.68 -2.38 -10.26
N LYS A 289 -15.01 -2.28 -10.30
CA LYS A 289 -15.87 -2.76 -9.22
C LYS A 289 -15.64 -4.23 -8.93
N GLY A 290 -15.67 -5.10 -9.95
CA GLY A 290 -15.49 -6.54 -9.78
C GLY A 290 -14.13 -6.90 -9.16
N LEU A 291 -13.07 -6.20 -9.58
CA LEU A 291 -11.73 -6.36 -9.03
C LEU A 291 -11.66 -5.92 -7.56
N MET A 292 -12.19 -4.74 -7.25
CA MET A 292 -12.20 -4.18 -5.89
C MET A 292 -13.07 -4.99 -4.94
N GLU A 293 -14.22 -5.52 -5.36
CA GLU A 293 -15.09 -6.34 -4.50
C GLU A 293 -14.39 -7.64 -4.08
N ALA A 294 -13.72 -8.31 -5.02
CA ALA A 294 -12.98 -9.53 -4.71
C ALA A 294 -11.80 -9.25 -3.76
N GLN A 295 -11.06 -8.17 -3.99
CA GLN A 295 -9.95 -7.78 -3.14
C GLN A 295 -10.41 -7.34 -1.74
N HIS A 296 -11.48 -6.54 -1.64
CA HIS A 296 -12.08 -6.14 -0.38
C HIS A 296 -12.61 -7.36 0.41
N ALA A 297 -13.23 -8.33 -0.26
CA ALA A 297 -13.67 -9.56 0.39
C ALA A 297 -12.51 -10.36 0.99
N TYR A 298 -11.38 -10.45 0.28
CA TYR A 298 -10.14 -11.04 0.80
C TYR A 298 -9.64 -10.31 2.05
N GLU A 299 -9.58 -8.97 2.02
CA GLU A 299 -9.14 -8.16 3.16
C GLU A 299 -10.08 -8.28 4.36
N LEU A 300 -11.39 -8.23 4.12
CA LEU A 300 -12.42 -8.37 5.15
C LEU A 300 -12.35 -9.74 5.82
N LEU A 301 -12.29 -10.82 5.05
CA LEU A 301 -12.19 -12.18 5.60
C LEU A 301 -10.87 -12.41 6.33
N THR A 302 -9.79 -11.73 5.92
CA THR A 302 -8.52 -11.75 6.66
C THR A 302 -8.68 -11.13 8.05
N VAL A 303 -9.30 -9.94 8.12
CA VAL A 303 -9.59 -9.27 9.39
C VAL A 303 -10.52 -10.10 10.27
N GLU A 304 -11.57 -10.68 9.70
CA GLU A 304 -12.48 -11.55 10.46
C GLU A 304 -11.80 -12.82 10.94
N ALA A 305 -10.93 -13.45 10.13
CA ALA A 305 -10.13 -14.59 10.56
C ALA A 305 -9.23 -14.25 11.75
N PHE A 306 -8.64 -13.04 11.77
CA PHE A 306 -7.86 -12.55 12.90
C PHE A 306 -8.73 -12.36 14.15
N LEU A 307 -9.84 -11.63 14.04
CA LEU A 307 -10.70 -11.29 15.18
C LEU A 307 -11.38 -12.52 15.79
N GLU A 308 -11.79 -13.47 14.95
CA GLU A 308 -12.53 -14.66 15.36
C GLU A 308 -11.64 -15.88 15.55
N LYS A 309 -10.33 -15.78 15.23
CA LYS A 309 -9.39 -16.90 15.19
C LYS A 309 -9.90 -18.07 14.34
N ASN A 310 -10.48 -17.77 13.17
CA ASN A 310 -11.23 -18.73 12.36
C ASN A 310 -10.43 -19.21 11.15
N TYR A 311 -10.06 -20.50 11.14
CA TYR A 311 -9.30 -21.08 10.03
C TYR A 311 -10.07 -21.07 8.71
N THR A 312 -11.37 -21.35 8.75
CA THR A 312 -12.22 -21.40 7.54
C THR A 312 -12.28 -20.03 6.86
N LYS A 313 -12.38 -18.94 7.62
CA LYS A 313 -12.36 -17.57 7.06
C LYS A 313 -11.02 -17.21 6.45
N ALA A 314 -9.91 -17.62 7.07
CA ALA A 314 -8.58 -17.44 6.47
C ALA A 314 -8.45 -18.22 5.15
N LEU A 315 -8.95 -19.46 5.11
CA LEU A 315 -8.95 -20.26 3.89
C LEU A 315 -9.84 -19.63 2.79
N GLN A 316 -11.01 -19.10 3.16
CA GLN A 316 -11.88 -18.37 2.23
C GLN A 316 -11.18 -17.12 1.69
N ALA A 317 -10.53 -16.33 2.55
CA ALA A 317 -9.78 -15.14 2.15
C ALA A 317 -8.73 -15.51 1.10
N LEU A 318 -7.83 -16.45 1.42
CA LEU A 318 -6.77 -16.88 0.51
C LEU A 318 -7.33 -17.50 -0.78
N THR A 319 -8.40 -18.28 -0.71
CA THR A 319 -9.02 -18.85 -1.92
C THR A 319 -9.60 -17.77 -2.83
N LEU A 320 -10.21 -16.72 -2.27
CA LEU A 320 -10.74 -15.58 -3.02
C LEU A 320 -9.66 -14.69 -3.62
N ASN A 321 -8.46 -14.67 -3.03
CA ASN A 321 -7.39 -13.82 -3.50
C ASN A 321 -7.01 -14.18 -4.94
N ARG A 322 -7.01 -13.16 -5.82
CA ARG A 322 -6.78 -13.32 -7.26
C ARG A 322 -5.40 -13.89 -7.60
N THR A 323 -4.41 -13.76 -6.71
CA THR A 323 -3.08 -14.37 -6.93
C THR A 323 -3.04 -15.85 -6.57
N ILE A 324 -4.16 -16.44 -6.13
CA ILE A 324 -4.24 -17.83 -5.64
C ILE A 324 -5.34 -18.60 -6.38
N VAL A 325 -6.62 -18.26 -6.15
CA VAL A 325 -7.84 -18.86 -6.75
C VAL A 325 -8.06 -20.37 -6.46
N ASN A 326 -6.99 -21.14 -6.30
CA ASN A 326 -6.99 -22.57 -6.09
C ASN A 326 -7.04 -22.90 -4.58
N PRO A 327 -8.08 -23.60 -4.08
CA PRO A 327 -8.25 -23.89 -2.66
C PRO A 327 -7.22 -24.87 -2.10
N GLU A 328 -6.67 -25.78 -2.92
CA GLU A 328 -5.63 -26.72 -2.48
C GLU A 328 -4.32 -25.96 -2.19
N LYS A 329 -3.93 -25.05 -3.10
CA LYS A 329 -2.79 -24.17 -2.89
C LYS A 329 -3.02 -23.21 -1.72
N ALA A 330 -4.21 -22.63 -1.61
CA ALA A 330 -4.59 -21.75 -0.51
C ALA A 330 -4.47 -22.44 0.85
N LYS A 331 -4.95 -23.69 0.96
CA LYS A 331 -4.82 -24.48 2.18
C LYS A 331 -3.36 -24.80 2.50
N ALA A 332 -2.60 -25.28 1.52
CA ALA A 332 -1.21 -25.66 1.73
C ALA A 332 -0.34 -24.47 2.19
N VAL A 333 -0.50 -23.30 1.55
CA VAL A 333 0.23 -22.09 1.95
C VAL A 333 -0.23 -21.57 3.30
N LEU A 334 -1.53 -21.65 3.63
CA LEU A 334 -2.07 -21.24 4.93
C LEU A 334 -1.48 -22.08 6.06
N ASP A 335 -1.41 -23.41 5.89
CA ASP A 335 -0.86 -24.32 6.91
C ASP A 335 0.61 -23.98 7.23
N ASP A 336 1.44 -23.82 6.19
CA ASP A 336 2.85 -23.45 6.34
C ASP A 336 3.03 -22.06 6.97
N LEU A 337 2.23 -21.08 6.54
CA LEU A 337 2.28 -19.72 7.10
C LEU A 337 1.83 -19.72 8.56
N MET A 338 0.76 -20.44 8.91
CA MET A 338 0.26 -20.52 10.27
C MET A 338 1.28 -21.15 11.21
N GLU A 339 1.89 -22.29 10.85
CA GLU A 339 2.96 -22.90 11.65
C GLU A 339 4.13 -21.93 11.83
N LYS A 340 4.52 -21.23 10.76
CA LYS A 340 5.64 -20.29 10.83
C LYS A 340 5.36 -19.06 11.69
N ASN A 341 4.09 -18.69 11.85
CA ASN A 341 3.66 -17.51 12.57
C ASN A 341 3.01 -17.81 13.94
N LYS A 342 3.12 -19.03 14.46
CA LYS A 342 2.44 -19.45 15.71
C LYS A 342 2.70 -18.58 16.94
N ASP A 343 3.85 -17.91 17.00
CA ASP A 343 4.20 -16.98 18.10
C ASP A 343 3.46 -15.63 17.99
N TYR A 344 2.85 -15.34 16.85
CA TYR A 344 2.14 -14.10 16.55
C TYR A 344 0.63 -14.30 16.39
N TRP A 345 0.22 -15.36 15.68
CA TRP A 345 -1.19 -15.70 15.47
C TRP A 345 -1.37 -17.20 15.25
N TYR A 346 -2.54 -17.70 15.65
CA TYR A 346 -2.94 -19.08 15.43
C TYR A 346 -4.46 -19.15 15.23
N LEU A 347 -4.91 -20.00 14.32
CA LEU A 347 -6.31 -20.16 13.96
C LEU A 347 -6.85 -21.50 14.46
N THR A 348 -8.14 -21.54 14.77
CA THR A 348 -8.87 -22.72 15.25
C THR A 348 -9.95 -23.18 14.29
#